data_AF-A0A958MS13-F1
#
_entry.id   AF-A0A958MS13-F1
#
_cell.length_a   1.000
_cell.length_b   1.000
_cell.length_c   1.000
_cell.angle_alpha   90.00
_cell.angle_beta   90.00
_cell.angle_gamma   90.00
#
_symmetry.space_group_name_H-M   'P 1'
#
loop_
_entity.id
_entity.type
_entity.pdbx_description
1 polymer ?
#
loop_
_entity_poly.entity_id
_entity_poly.type
_entity_poly.pdbx_seq_one_letter_code
_entity_poly.pdbx_strand_id
1 'polypeptide(L)' 'MIVENARFYRPKDLASLTALLADESLGHTMLMAGGTDLVPALKRQGQSPESVIALSQIVELKGVELSPNTDR' A
#
# COMPACT_ATOMS: atom_id res chain seq x y z
N MET A 1 -12.10 3.05 -12.08
CA MET A 1 -12.86 3.37 -10.85
C MET A 1 -12.27 2.57 -9.71
N ILE A 2 -11.40 3.21 -8.92
CA ILE A 2 -11.06 2.76 -7.56
C ILE A 2 -12.17 3.37 -6.69
N VAL A 3 -12.69 2.58 -5.74
CA VAL A 3 -13.81 2.85 -4.80
C VAL A 3 -14.13 4.34 -4.67
N GLU A 4 -15.38 4.71 -5.01
CA GLU A 4 -15.82 6.11 -5.15
C GLU A 4 -15.55 7.02 -3.95
N ASN A 5 -15.23 6.48 -2.76
CA ASN A 5 -15.04 7.25 -1.52
C ASN A 5 -13.71 7.05 -0.80
N ALA A 6 -12.79 6.20 -1.30
CA ALA A 6 -11.51 5.98 -0.62
C ALA A 6 -10.49 7.07 -0.99
N ARG A 7 -9.87 7.71 0.00
CA ARG A 7 -8.72 8.61 -0.22
C ARG A 7 -7.54 7.80 -0.73
N PHE A 8 -6.86 8.30 -1.76
CA PHE A 8 -5.83 7.53 -2.45
C PHE A 8 -4.46 8.23 -2.38
N TYR A 9 -3.46 7.53 -1.86
CA TYR A 9 -2.11 8.05 -1.65
C TYR A 9 -1.06 7.29 -2.48
N ARG A 10 -0.02 8.00 -2.93
CA ARG A 10 1.12 7.46 -3.70
C ARG A 10 2.45 8.00 -3.17
N PRO A 11 2.91 7.56 -1.98
CA PRO A 11 4.23 7.93 -1.47
C PRO A 11 5.33 7.47 -2.44
N LYS A 12 6.42 8.25 -2.50
CA LYS A 12 7.57 7.97 -3.36
C LYS A 12 8.76 7.33 -2.63
N ASP A 13 8.68 7.30 -1.30
CA ASP A 13 9.73 6.83 -0.40
C ASP A 13 9.12 6.19 0.85
N LEU A 14 9.94 5.47 1.60
CA LEU A 14 9.52 4.79 2.83
C LEU A 14 9.14 5.73 3.97
N ALA A 15 9.75 6.92 4.04
CA ALA A 15 9.47 7.91 5.08
C ALA A 15 8.04 8.45 4.95
N SER A 16 7.62 8.78 3.73
CA SER A 16 6.26 9.24 3.43
C SER A 16 5.24 8.12 3.65
N LEU A 17 5.58 6.87 3.31
CA LEU A 17 4.72 5.71 3.60
C LEU A 17 4.50 5.55 5.11
N THR A 18 5.57 5.58 5.91
CA THR A 18 5.48 5.43 7.36
C THR A 18 4.74 6.59 8.01
N ALA A 19 4.94 7.81 7.53
CA ALA A 19 4.16 8.97 7.98
C ALA A 19 2.66 8.80 7.72
N LEU A 20 2.27 8.30 6.54
CA LEU A 20 0.87 8.01 6.23
C LEU A 20 0.32 6.86 7.10
N LEU A 21 1.09 5.80 7.31
CA LEU A 21 0.67 4.67 8.15
C LEU A 21 0.48 5.05 9.62
N ALA A 22 1.23 6.04 10.11
CA ALA A 22 1.11 6.56 11.47
C ALA A 22 -0.01 7.60 11.63
N ASP A 23 -0.60 8.09 10.54
CA ASP A 23 -1.66 9.08 10.57
C ASP A 23 -3.01 8.43 10.91
N GLU A 24 -3.39 8.51 12.18
CA GLU A 24 -4.66 7.97 12.70
C GLU A 24 -5.91 8.57 12.01
N SER A 25 -5.80 9.76 11.38
CA SER A 25 -6.91 10.38 10.65
C SER A 25 -7.28 9.64 9.36
N LEU A 26 -6.41 8.74 8.88
CA LEU A 26 -6.65 7.97 7.67
C LEU A 26 -7.64 6.81 7.85
N GLY A 27 -7.97 6.45 9.09
CA GLY A 27 -8.95 5.41 9.40
C GLY A 27 -8.50 4.02 8.94
N HIS A 28 -9.45 3.18 8.54
CA HIS A 28 -9.17 1.86 7.98
C HIS A 28 -8.48 2.02 6.61
N THR A 29 -7.17 1.80 6.68
CA THR A 29 -6.22 2.02 5.59
C THR A 29 -5.81 0.68 4.99
N MET A 30 -5.83 0.59 3.66
CA MET A 30 -5.35 -0.60 2.95
C MET A 30 -4.13 -0.30 2.06
N LEU A 31 -3.13 -1.16 2.12
CA LEU A 31 -1.96 -1.07 1.24
C LEU A 31 -2.24 -1.76 -0.11
N MET A 32 -1.90 -1.08 -1.20
CA MET A 32 -2.00 -1.59 -2.56
C MET A 32 -0.62 -1.81 -3.14
N ALA A 33 -0.23 -3.08 -3.31
CA ALA A 33 0.93 -3.46 -4.12
C ALA A 33 0.56 -3.41 -5.63
N GLY A 34 0.39 -4.57 -6.27
CA GLY A 34 -0.04 -4.67 -7.68
C GLY A 34 -1.53 -4.45 -7.91
N GLY A 35 -2.35 -4.50 -6.86
CA GLY A 35 -3.80 -4.29 -6.93
C GLY A 35 -4.61 -5.47 -7.48
N THR A 36 -3.97 -6.58 -7.89
CA THR A 36 -4.62 -7.78 -8.45
C THR A 36 -5.68 -8.37 -7.53
N ASP A 37 -5.44 -8.40 -6.21
CA ASP A 37 -6.41 -8.93 -5.24
C ASP A 37 -7.30 -7.83 -4.69
N LEU A 38 -6.70 -6.71 -4.32
CA LEU A 38 -7.39 -5.60 -3.66
C LEU A 38 -8.43 -4.96 -4.58
N VAL A 39 -8.11 -4.67 -5.84
CA VAL A 39 -9.03 -3.95 -6.74
C VAL A 39 -10.31 -4.76 -7.00
N PRO A 40 -10.26 -6.07 -7.31
CA PRO A 40 -11.48 -6.89 -7.40
C PRO A 40 -12.25 -7.00 -6.08
N ALA A 41 -11.56 -7.10 -4.93
CA ALA A 41 -12.20 -7.17 -3.62
C ALA A 41 -13.00 -5.88 -3.30
N LEU A 42 -12.37 -4.73 -3.58
CA LEU A 42 -12.97 -3.40 -3.45
C LEU A 42 -14.16 -3.20 -4.40
N LYS A 43 -14.07 -3.66 -5.65
CA LYS A 43 -15.18 -3.59 -6.62
C LYS A 43 -16.39 -4.41 -6.22
N ARG A 44 -16.18 -5.54 -5.55
CA ARG A 44 -17.25 -6.39 -5.03
C ARG A 44 -17.84 -5.89 -3.70
N GLN A 45 -17.39 -4.72 -3.22
CA GLN A 45 -17.78 -4.14 -1.93
C GLN A 45 -17.54 -5.09 -0.73
N GLY A 46 -16.65 -6.07 -0.86
CA GLY A 46 -16.29 -6.96 0.25
C GLY A 46 -15.40 -6.29 1.28
N GLN A 47 -14.73 -5.20 0.89
CA GLN A 47 -13.91 -4.34 1.74
C GLN A 47 -14.16 -2.89 1.36
N SER A 48 -14.25 -2.03 2.38
CA SER A 48 -14.56 -0.60 2.22
C SER A 48 -13.58 0.23 3.06
N PRO A 49 -12.35 0.44 2.58
CA PRO A 49 -11.38 1.30 3.27
C PRO A 49 -11.72 2.78 3.07
N GLU A 50 -11.48 3.61 4.08
CA GLU A 50 -11.51 5.06 3.94
C GLU A 50 -10.27 5.57 3.20
N SER A 51 -9.18 4.80 3.22
CA SER A 51 -7.97 5.16 2.48
C SER A 51 -7.19 3.98 1.90
N VAL A 52 -6.51 4.24 0.79
CA VAL A 52 -5.67 3.28 0.08
C VAL A 52 -4.32 3.92 -0.21
N ILE A 53 -3.23 3.24 0.16
CA ILE A 53 -1.86 3.70 -0.10
C ILE A 53 -1.21 2.76 -1.11
N ALA A 54 -0.85 3.28 -2.29
CA ALA A 54 -0.18 2.50 -3.32
C ALA A 54 1.34 2.51 -3.16
N LEU A 55 1.92 1.32 -3.14
CA LEU A 55 3.35 1.08 -2.92
C LEU A 55 4.17 1.16 -4.21
N SER A 56 3.52 1.25 -5.37
CA SER A 56 4.14 1.10 -6.69
C SER A 56 5.19 2.17 -7.05
N GLN A 57 5.23 3.30 -6.33
CA GLN A 57 6.18 4.39 -6.57
C GLN A 57 7.40 4.34 -5.64
N ILE A 58 7.41 3.49 -4.62
CA ILE A 58 8.54 3.36 -3.70
C ILE A 58 9.56 2.44 -4.36
N VAL A 59 10.72 3.00 -4.72
CA VAL A 59 11.75 2.28 -5.49
C VAL A 59 12.46 1.26 -4.60
N GLU A 60 12.61 1.58 -3.32
CA GLU A 60 13.24 0.77 -2.28
C GLU A 60 12.50 -0.57 -2.04
N LEU A 61 11.21 -0.65 -2.40
CA LEU A 61 10.42 -1.88 -2.32
C LEU A 61 10.56 -2.78 -3.55
N LYS A 62 11.45 -2.44 -4.48
CA LYS A 62 11.66 -3.16 -5.74
C LYS A 62 13.10 -3.63 -5.83
N GLY A 63 13.28 -4.72 -6.57
CA GLY A 63 14.58 -5.33 -6.79
C GLY A 63 14.72 -6.65 -6.07
N VAL A 64 15.82 -7.32 -6.36
CA VAL A 64 16.20 -8.59 -5.75
C VAL A 64 17.64 -8.42 -5.29
N GLU A 65 17.88 -8.63 -3.99
CA GLU A 65 19.22 -8.57 -3.41
C GLU A 65 19.59 -9.94 -2.85
N LEU A 66 20.83 -10.35 -3.10
CA LEU A 66 21.39 -11.57 -2.53
C LEU A 66 22.05 -11.21 -1.21
N SER A 67 21.38 -11.52 -0.10
CA SER A 67 22.02 -11.47 1.22
C SER A 67 22.80 -12.78 1.43
N PRO A 68 24.11 -12.74 1.76
CA PRO A 68 24.85 -13.95 2.08
C PRO A 68 24.22 -14.60 3.31
N ASN A 69 23.69 -15.82 3.17
CA ASN A 69 23.12 -16.56 4.29
C ASN A 69 24.27 -16.94 5.23
N THR A 70 24.44 -16.16 6.29
CA THR A 70 25.37 -16.49 7.37
C THR A 70 24.63 -17.44 8.31
N ASP A 71 24.48 -18.70 7.87
CA ASP A 71 24.13 -19.79 8.77
C ASP A 71 25.27 -19.92 9.78
N ARG A 72 24.96 -19.62 11.04
CA ARG A 72 25.78 -19.89 12.21
C ARG A 72 25.23 -21.09 12.96
#